data_AF-A0A3Q3FW05-F1
#
_entry.id   AF-A0A3Q3FW05-F1
#
_cell.length_a   1.000
_cell.length_b   1.000
_cell.length_c   1.000
_cell.angle_alpha   90.00
_cell.angle_beta   90.00
_cell.angle_gamma   90.00
#
_symmetry.space_group_name_H-M   'P 1'
#
loop_
_entity.id
_entity.type
_entity.pdbx_description
1 polymer ?
#
loop_
_entity_poly.entity_id
_entity_poly.type
_entity_poly.pdbx_seq_one_letter_code
_entity_poly.pdbx_strand_id
1 'polypeptide(L)'
;MEQVEKKYDPLDTTLKFVNRDDLDPTFSEDSDGLRAEMSCGHAVGPDYLTVWCLNQLKEGKYLFRCPALVEGTNKLCNKLLSYQEVCKMAALTVKEMEYFEETIARLAAAEFCEIKPCPKCRTHVERTDLSNLCVHCTICTADQKKIYYFCWQCQREWKVSGPRSDHCENDGCINKDLQLLQTCKTIMRACPKCGLSVEHSSQYCKNITCPRCHIEFCFVCLKLKLECNKTSSPYKICPSGVAPRQTSIPVWQRK
;
A
#
# COMPACT_ATOMS: atom_id res chain seq x y z
N MET A 1 1.56 -8.13 26.98
CA MET A 1 2.06 -9.45 26.56
C MET A 1 3.57 -9.35 26.60
N GLU A 2 4.22 -10.14 27.43
CA GLU A 2 5.68 -10.25 27.42
C GLU A 2 6.12 -10.66 26.01
N GLN A 3 6.92 -9.82 25.36
CA GLN A 3 7.60 -10.22 24.13
C GLN A 3 8.67 -11.22 24.55
N VAL A 4 8.43 -12.50 24.28
CA VAL A 4 9.48 -13.51 24.36
C VAL A 4 10.53 -13.13 23.32
N GLU A 5 11.75 -12.87 23.79
CA GLU A 5 12.90 -12.54 22.95
C GLU A 5 13.13 -13.66 21.93
N LYS A 6 13.19 -13.32 20.64
CA LYS A 6 13.41 -14.32 19.59
C LYS A 6 14.88 -14.69 19.53
N LYS A 7 15.15 -15.99 19.43
CA LYS A 7 16.51 -16.53 19.28
C LYS A 7 16.51 -17.56 18.16
N TYR A 8 17.59 -17.58 17.38
CA TYR A 8 17.83 -18.67 16.43
C TYR A 8 18.18 -19.96 17.18
N ASP A 9 17.87 -21.10 16.57
CA ASP A 9 18.40 -22.39 17.03
C ASP A 9 19.90 -22.47 16.69
N PRO A 10 20.81 -22.58 17.67
CA PRO A 10 22.25 -22.71 17.43
C PRO A 10 22.63 -23.90 16.54
N LEU A 11 21.76 -24.90 16.43
CA LEU A 11 21.97 -26.11 15.63
C LEU A 11 21.39 -25.99 14.22
N ASP A 12 20.75 -24.88 13.85
CA ASP A 12 20.23 -24.66 12.50
C ASP A 12 21.39 -24.46 11.50
N THR A 13 21.79 -25.55 10.85
CA THR A 13 22.85 -25.58 9.83
C THR A 13 22.49 -24.84 8.55
N THR A 14 21.23 -24.44 8.39
CA THR A 14 20.81 -23.67 7.23
C THR A 14 21.14 -22.18 7.39
N LEU A 15 21.47 -21.72 8.60
CA LEU A 15 21.90 -20.36 8.90
C LEU A 15 23.42 -20.27 8.98
N LYS A 16 23.96 -19.15 8.49
CA LYS A 16 25.38 -18.80 8.67
C LYS A 16 25.49 -17.82 9.83
N PHE A 17 25.84 -18.33 11.00
CA PHE A 17 26.03 -17.49 12.18
C PHE A 17 27.34 -16.71 12.12
N VAL A 18 27.28 -15.44 12.50
CA VAL A 18 28.43 -14.51 12.51
C VAL A 18 28.40 -13.64 13.77
N ASN A 19 29.56 -13.17 14.22
CA ASN A 19 29.67 -12.29 15.38
C ASN A 19 29.66 -10.81 14.96
N ARG A 20 28.57 -10.37 14.34
CA ARG A 20 28.29 -8.96 14.01
C ARG A 20 26.79 -8.75 13.83
N ASP A 21 26.32 -7.53 14.05
CA ASP A 21 24.98 -7.09 13.65
C ASP A 21 25.11 -5.78 12.84
N ASP A 22 24.63 -5.80 11.61
CA ASP A 22 24.76 -4.69 10.68
C ASP A 22 23.52 -3.75 10.71
N LEU A 23 22.53 -4.06 11.56
CA LEU A 23 21.25 -3.35 11.65
C LEU A 23 20.99 -2.79 13.05
N ASP A 24 21.53 -3.41 14.09
CA ASP A 24 21.39 -2.98 15.48
C ASP A 24 22.55 -2.04 15.90
N PRO A 25 22.32 -0.71 16.01
CA PRO A 25 23.35 0.22 16.43
C PRO A 25 23.74 0.09 17.91
N THR A 26 23.01 -0.71 18.68
CA THR A 26 23.30 -1.00 20.09
C THR A 26 24.06 -2.31 20.29
N PHE A 27 24.35 -3.03 19.19
CA PHE A 27 25.09 -4.28 19.23
C PHE A 27 26.50 -4.08 19.80
N SER A 28 26.84 -4.92 20.77
CA SER A 28 28.21 -5.12 21.25
C SER A 28 28.60 -6.58 21.02
N GLU A 29 29.91 -6.86 20.91
CA GLU A 29 30.41 -8.25 20.82
C GLU A 29 30.05 -9.09 22.06
N ASP A 30 29.72 -8.43 23.18
CA ASP A 30 29.25 -9.04 24.42
C ASP A 30 27.72 -9.20 24.48
N SER A 31 26.99 -8.76 23.44
CA SER A 31 25.53 -8.88 23.38
C SER A 31 25.12 -10.33 23.21
N ASP A 32 24.25 -10.80 24.08
CA ASP A 32 23.72 -12.17 23.99
C ASP A 32 22.84 -12.33 22.73
N GLY A 33 22.92 -13.52 22.12
CA GLY A 33 22.07 -13.91 20.99
C GLY A 33 22.77 -14.01 19.63
N LEU A 34 22.46 -15.08 18.92
CA LEU A 34 23.01 -15.37 17.60
C LEU A 34 22.57 -14.36 16.53
N ARG A 35 23.44 -14.09 15.56
CA ARG A 35 23.18 -13.26 14.38
C ARG A 35 23.44 -14.07 13.12
N ALA A 36 22.56 -13.97 12.14
CA ALA A 36 22.66 -14.73 10.90
C ALA A 36 22.91 -13.82 9.71
N GLU A 37 23.80 -14.25 8.80
CA GLU A 37 24.11 -13.54 7.57
C GLU A 37 23.00 -13.76 6.52
N MET A 38 22.43 -12.65 6.04
CA MET A 38 21.46 -12.62 4.95
C MET A 38 22.16 -12.77 3.59
N SER A 39 21.39 -13.01 2.52
CA SER A 39 21.88 -13.13 1.14
C SER A 39 22.52 -11.84 0.57
N CYS A 40 22.33 -10.72 1.27
CA CYS A 40 22.98 -9.45 0.96
C CYS A 40 24.35 -9.28 1.63
N GLY A 41 24.78 -10.22 2.46
CA GLY A 41 26.04 -10.19 3.22
C GLY A 41 25.95 -9.52 4.59
N HIS A 42 24.83 -8.87 4.91
CA HIS A 42 24.60 -8.22 6.20
C HIS A 42 24.01 -9.20 7.21
N ALA A 43 24.37 -9.05 8.47
CA ALA A 43 23.96 -9.87 9.58
C ALA A 43 22.89 -9.20 10.43
N VAL A 44 21.98 -10.00 10.99
CA VAL A 44 20.83 -9.47 11.73
C VAL A 44 20.32 -10.43 12.82
N GLY A 45 19.82 -9.86 13.91
CA GLY A 45 19.04 -10.56 14.94
C GLY A 45 17.56 -10.67 14.56
N PRO A 46 16.87 -11.76 14.96
CA PRO A 46 15.52 -12.06 14.47
C PRO A 46 14.47 -11.02 14.90
N ASP A 47 14.60 -10.45 16.10
CA ASP A 47 13.68 -9.44 16.63
C ASP A 47 13.72 -8.14 15.83
N TYR A 48 14.93 -7.63 15.54
CA TYR A 48 15.08 -6.39 14.79
C TYR A 48 14.46 -6.51 13.40
N LEU A 49 14.75 -7.59 12.68
CA LEU A 49 14.20 -7.80 11.33
C LEU A 49 12.67 -7.96 11.37
N THR A 50 12.12 -8.65 12.38
CA THR A 50 10.67 -8.77 12.58
C THR A 50 10.03 -7.40 12.69
N VAL A 51 10.53 -6.54 13.60
CA VAL A 51 10.00 -5.21 13.83
C VAL A 51 10.14 -4.32 12.60
N TRP A 52 11.29 -4.38 11.93
CA TRP A 52 11.53 -3.66 10.68
C TRP A 52 10.48 -4.00 9.61
N CYS A 53 10.30 -5.29 9.32
CA CYS A 53 9.34 -5.75 8.32
C CYS A 53 7.89 -5.43 8.71
N LEU A 54 7.53 -5.55 10.00
CA LEU A 54 6.20 -5.15 10.50
C LEU A 54 5.92 -3.67 10.25
N ASN A 55 6.92 -2.80 10.45
CA ASN A 55 6.77 -1.38 10.19
C ASN A 55 6.63 -1.09 8.69
N GLN A 56 7.36 -1.80 7.82
CA GLN A 56 7.17 -1.69 6.37
C GLN A 56 5.73 -2.04 5.95
N LEU A 57 5.16 -3.12 6.50
CA LEU A 57 3.78 -3.51 6.23
C LEU A 57 2.76 -2.46 6.71
N LYS A 58 3.00 -1.83 7.88
CA LYS A 58 2.17 -0.72 8.38
C LYS A 58 2.23 0.51 7.48
N GLU A 59 3.37 0.76 6.84
CA GLU A 59 3.54 1.81 5.82
C GLU A 59 2.97 1.43 4.45
N GLY A 60 2.37 0.25 4.30
CA GLY A 60 1.79 -0.22 3.04
C GLY A 60 2.82 -0.78 2.06
N LYS A 61 4.05 -1.03 2.49
CA LYS A 61 5.10 -1.67 1.68
C LYS A 61 5.10 -3.17 1.94
N TYR A 62 4.97 -3.97 0.87
CA TYR A 62 4.96 -5.43 0.95
C TYR A 62 6.19 -6.09 0.33
N LEU A 63 7.11 -5.30 -0.24
CA LEU A 63 8.42 -5.73 -0.71
C LEU A 63 9.49 -5.34 0.30
N PHE A 64 10.13 -6.33 0.90
CA PHE A 64 11.14 -6.10 1.94
C PHE A 64 12.53 -5.89 1.35
N ARG A 65 13.29 -4.97 1.95
CA ARG A 65 14.65 -4.65 1.53
C ARG A 65 15.55 -4.53 2.75
N CYS A 66 16.81 -4.90 2.58
CA CYS A 66 17.82 -4.78 3.63
C CYS A 66 18.01 -3.31 4.03
N PRO A 67 17.81 -2.95 5.32
CA PRO A 67 17.97 -1.58 5.81
C PRO A 67 19.40 -1.24 6.23
N ALA A 68 20.34 -2.18 6.20
CA ALA A 68 21.73 -1.94 6.60
C ALA A 68 22.40 -0.87 5.74
N LEU A 69 23.37 -0.16 6.32
CA LEU A 69 24.28 0.71 5.57
C LEU A 69 25.42 -0.12 4.99
N VAL A 70 25.83 0.21 3.77
CA VAL A 70 27.03 -0.38 3.17
C VAL A 70 28.27 0.20 3.85
N GLU A 71 29.11 -0.68 4.39
CA GLU A 71 30.33 -0.33 5.13
C GLU A 71 31.18 0.71 4.38
N GLY A 72 31.66 1.72 5.12
CA GLY A 72 32.45 2.82 4.56
C GLY A 72 31.65 3.81 3.70
N THR A 73 30.32 3.72 3.67
CA THR A 73 29.45 4.63 2.91
C THR A 73 28.22 5.09 3.69
N ASN A 74 27.60 6.17 3.24
CA ASN A 74 26.30 6.64 3.74
C ASN A 74 25.11 6.11 2.91
N LYS A 75 25.29 4.97 2.23
CA LYS A 75 24.26 4.39 1.34
C LYS A 75 23.64 3.15 1.97
N LEU A 76 22.31 3.03 1.85
CA LEU A 76 21.57 1.83 2.24
C LEU A 76 21.87 0.68 1.26
N CYS A 77 22.00 -0.53 1.79
CA CYS A 77 22.12 -1.76 1.01
C CYS A 77 20.94 -1.93 0.04
N ASN A 78 19.71 -1.83 0.56
CA ASN A 78 18.46 -1.82 -0.22
C ASN A 78 18.23 -3.04 -1.14
N LYS A 79 19.02 -4.11 -0.97
CA LYS A 79 18.84 -5.37 -1.70
C LYS A 79 17.50 -6.00 -1.30
N LEU A 80 16.76 -6.49 -2.30
CA LEU A 80 15.47 -7.13 -2.10
C LEU A 80 15.66 -8.43 -1.32
N LEU A 81 14.85 -8.62 -0.28
CA LEU A 81 14.80 -9.86 0.50
C LEU A 81 13.58 -10.66 0.05
N SER A 82 13.78 -11.96 -0.20
CA SER A 82 12.65 -12.85 -0.49
C SER A 82 11.79 -13.05 0.76
N TYR A 83 10.49 -13.34 0.61
CA TYR A 83 9.64 -13.60 1.78
C TYR A 83 10.13 -14.83 2.58
N GLN A 84 10.65 -15.86 1.89
CA GLN A 84 11.26 -17.02 2.54
C GLN A 84 12.48 -16.65 3.38
N GLU A 85 13.34 -15.76 2.87
CA GLU A 85 14.47 -15.23 3.61
C GLU A 85 14.01 -14.40 4.82
N VAL A 86 12.97 -13.59 4.69
CA VAL A 86 12.38 -12.85 5.81
C VAL A 86 11.84 -13.81 6.88
N CYS A 87 11.07 -14.84 6.51
CA CYS A 87 10.54 -15.82 7.47
C CYS A 87 11.67 -16.45 8.29
N LYS A 88 12.75 -16.81 7.61
CA LYS A 88 13.91 -17.46 8.20
C LYS A 88 14.73 -16.52 9.10
N MET A 89 15.10 -15.35 8.58
CA MET A 89 15.98 -14.40 9.27
C MET A 89 15.24 -13.65 10.38
N ALA A 90 13.92 -13.49 10.29
CA ALA A 90 13.14 -12.89 11.38
C ALA A 90 12.63 -13.94 12.39
N ALA A 91 12.96 -15.22 12.18
CA ALA A 91 12.43 -16.35 12.95
C ALA A 91 10.92 -16.20 13.20
N LEU A 92 10.14 -15.99 12.13
CA LEU A 92 8.71 -15.73 12.25
C LEU A 92 8.00 -16.96 12.81
N THR A 93 7.17 -16.75 13.81
CA THR A 93 6.24 -17.76 14.31
C THR A 93 5.12 -17.99 13.30
N VAL A 94 4.41 -19.11 13.42
CA VAL A 94 3.27 -19.43 12.54
C VAL A 94 2.24 -18.29 12.50
N LYS A 95 1.91 -17.70 13.65
CA LYS A 95 0.96 -16.57 13.74
C LYS A 95 1.49 -15.31 13.05
N GLU A 96 2.79 -15.06 13.09
CA GLU A 96 3.37 -13.92 12.40
C GLU A 96 3.41 -14.16 10.89
N MET A 97 3.75 -15.38 10.44
CA MET A 97 3.70 -15.74 9.02
C MET A 97 2.30 -15.56 8.45
N GLU A 98 1.27 -16.03 9.17
CA GLU A 98 -0.15 -15.82 8.80
C GLU A 98 -0.47 -14.33 8.63
N TYR A 99 -0.10 -13.49 9.62
CA TYR A 99 -0.32 -12.05 9.55
C TYR A 99 0.43 -11.38 8.39
N PHE A 100 1.68 -11.78 8.17
CA PHE A 100 2.51 -11.25 7.08
C PHE A 100 1.90 -11.63 5.73
N GLU A 101 1.57 -12.89 5.51
CA GLU A 101 0.98 -13.40 4.26
C GLU A 101 -0.34 -12.71 3.95
N GLU A 102 -1.24 -12.62 4.92
CA GLU A 102 -2.53 -11.93 4.74
C GLU A 102 -2.30 -10.45 4.36
N THR A 103 -1.38 -9.79 5.06
CA THR A 103 -1.11 -8.37 4.82
C THR A 103 -0.42 -8.14 3.46
N ILE A 104 0.56 -8.96 3.10
CA ILE A 104 1.26 -8.92 1.81
C ILE A 104 0.25 -9.14 0.69
N ALA A 105 -0.57 -10.20 0.78
CA ALA A 105 -1.58 -10.52 -0.22
C ALA A 105 -2.57 -9.36 -0.39
N ARG A 106 -3.04 -8.77 0.71
CA ARG A 106 -3.94 -7.60 0.68
C ARG A 106 -3.29 -6.37 0.04
N LEU A 107 -2.05 -6.05 0.40
CA LEU A 107 -1.35 -4.88 -0.15
C LEU A 107 -1.03 -5.05 -1.63
N ALA A 108 -0.54 -6.23 -2.04
CA ALA A 108 -0.28 -6.56 -3.44
C ALA A 108 -1.57 -6.55 -4.27
N ALA A 109 -2.65 -7.13 -3.75
CA ALA A 109 -3.95 -7.10 -4.43
C ALA A 109 -4.50 -5.68 -4.56
N ALA A 110 -4.32 -4.81 -3.55
CA ALA A 110 -4.78 -3.42 -3.62
C ALA A 110 -4.06 -2.57 -4.68
N GLU A 111 -2.89 -3.00 -5.17
CA GLU A 111 -2.18 -2.33 -6.26
C GLU A 111 -2.91 -2.50 -7.61
N PHE A 112 -3.52 -3.67 -7.84
CA PHE A 112 -4.11 -4.04 -9.13
C PHE A 112 -5.64 -4.14 -9.09
N CYS A 113 -6.21 -4.50 -7.94
CA CYS A 113 -7.62 -4.76 -7.74
C CYS A 113 -8.26 -3.69 -6.85
N GLU A 114 -9.53 -3.41 -7.10
CA GLU A 114 -10.32 -2.55 -6.24
C GLU A 114 -10.97 -3.43 -5.19
N ILE A 115 -10.27 -3.64 -4.07
CA ILE A 115 -10.68 -4.52 -2.98
C ILE A 115 -11.02 -3.74 -1.71
N LYS A 116 -12.10 -4.15 -1.03
CA LYS A 116 -12.47 -3.62 0.30
C LYS A 116 -13.04 -4.74 1.18
N PRO A 117 -12.88 -4.65 2.51
CA PRO A 117 -13.50 -5.60 3.40
C PRO A 117 -15.03 -5.45 3.38
N CYS A 118 -15.73 -6.58 3.30
CA CYS A 118 -17.16 -6.65 3.55
C CYS A 118 -17.46 -6.17 4.98
N PRO A 119 -18.44 -5.28 5.20
CA PRO A 119 -18.70 -4.75 6.53
C PRO A 119 -19.29 -5.77 7.50
N LYS A 120 -19.77 -6.91 6.99
CA LYS A 120 -20.36 -8.00 7.79
C LYS A 120 -19.33 -9.08 8.13
N CYS A 121 -18.82 -9.80 7.13
CA CYS A 121 -17.89 -10.93 7.35
C CYS A 121 -16.41 -10.55 7.33
N ARG A 122 -16.06 -9.30 7.05
CA ARG A 122 -14.67 -8.78 6.95
C ARG A 122 -13.81 -9.38 5.82
N THR A 123 -14.28 -10.39 5.10
CA THR A 123 -13.61 -10.89 3.89
C THR A 123 -13.44 -9.77 2.86
N HIS A 124 -12.28 -9.73 2.20
CA HIS A 124 -12.00 -8.78 1.13
C HIS A 124 -12.77 -9.17 -0.13
N VAL A 125 -13.51 -8.22 -0.68
CA VAL A 125 -14.32 -8.37 -1.88
C VAL A 125 -13.78 -7.43 -2.95
N GLU A 126 -13.53 -7.95 -4.15
CA GLU A 126 -13.18 -7.14 -5.32
C GLU A 126 -14.44 -6.54 -5.96
N ARG A 127 -14.35 -5.26 -6.29
CA ARG A 127 -15.30 -4.57 -7.15
C ARG A 127 -14.82 -4.62 -8.60
N THR A 128 -15.48 -5.44 -9.40
CA THR A 128 -15.16 -5.62 -10.83
C THR A 128 -15.64 -4.44 -11.68
N ASP A 129 -16.85 -3.93 -11.44
CA ASP A 129 -17.39 -2.73 -12.08
C ASP A 129 -17.12 -1.49 -11.22
N LEU A 130 -16.19 -0.65 -11.68
CA LEU A 130 -15.75 0.54 -10.96
C LEU A 130 -16.81 1.66 -10.92
N SER A 131 -17.83 1.58 -11.77
CA SER A 131 -18.98 2.49 -11.74
C SER A 131 -20.04 2.06 -10.74
N ASN A 132 -20.05 0.79 -10.33
CA ASN A 132 -21.07 0.23 -9.47
C ASN A 132 -20.68 0.30 -7.98
N LEU A 133 -21.44 1.06 -7.20
CA LEU A 133 -21.31 1.17 -5.76
C LEU A 133 -21.95 0.01 -5.02
N CYS A 134 -22.84 -0.77 -5.65
CA CYS A 134 -23.47 -1.95 -5.06
C CYS A 134 -22.57 -3.17 -5.27
N VAL A 135 -21.94 -3.65 -4.20
CA VAL A 135 -20.95 -4.74 -4.27
C VAL A 135 -21.51 -5.99 -3.61
N HIS A 136 -21.45 -7.11 -4.34
CA HIS A 136 -21.92 -8.41 -3.91
C HIS A 136 -20.86 -9.13 -3.06
N CYS A 137 -21.22 -9.57 -1.86
CA CYS A 137 -20.36 -10.44 -1.06
C CYS A 137 -20.78 -11.90 -1.24
N THR A 138 -20.01 -12.67 -2.02
CA THR A 138 -20.27 -14.09 -2.29
C THR A 138 -20.29 -14.95 -1.02
N ILE A 139 -19.42 -14.65 -0.05
CA ILE A 139 -19.32 -15.38 1.22
C ILE A 139 -20.59 -15.19 2.06
N CYS A 140 -20.96 -13.93 2.34
CA CYS A 140 -22.19 -13.65 3.09
C CYS A 140 -23.43 -14.21 2.39
N THR A 141 -23.48 -14.17 1.05
CA THR A 141 -24.58 -14.73 0.26
C THR A 141 -24.69 -16.24 0.44
N ALA A 142 -23.57 -16.96 0.41
CA ALA A 142 -23.53 -18.40 0.63
C ALA A 142 -23.93 -18.78 2.06
N ASP A 143 -23.32 -18.14 3.06
CA ASP A 143 -23.55 -18.44 4.48
C ASP A 143 -25.01 -18.21 4.91
N GLN A 144 -25.63 -17.14 4.39
CA GLN A 144 -26.99 -16.76 4.77
C GLN A 144 -28.06 -17.31 3.83
N LYS A 145 -27.65 -17.94 2.72
CA LYS A 145 -28.55 -18.35 1.62
C LYS A 145 -29.44 -17.21 1.13
N LYS A 146 -28.97 -15.96 1.27
CA LYS A 146 -29.65 -14.72 0.89
C LYS A 146 -28.62 -13.77 0.31
N ILE A 147 -28.91 -13.19 -0.85
CA ILE A 147 -27.99 -12.28 -1.51
C ILE A 147 -27.67 -11.09 -0.60
N TYR A 148 -26.38 -10.87 -0.38
CA TYR A 148 -25.87 -9.77 0.44
C TYR A 148 -25.08 -8.79 -0.42
N TYR A 149 -25.49 -7.52 -0.33
CA TYR A 149 -24.84 -6.40 -0.99
C TYR A 149 -24.44 -5.34 0.03
N PHE A 150 -23.37 -4.59 -0.27
CA PHE A 150 -22.96 -3.43 0.51
C PHE A 150 -22.51 -2.28 -0.40
N CYS A 151 -22.53 -1.07 0.14
CA CYS A 151 -22.09 0.12 -0.57
C CYS A 151 -20.56 0.27 -0.57
N TRP A 152 -19.95 0.46 -1.73
CA TRP A 152 -18.51 0.65 -1.89
C TRP A 152 -17.97 1.91 -1.19
N GLN A 153 -18.78 2.96 -1.07
CA GLN A 153 -18.38 4.24 -0.48
C GLN A 153 -18.48 4.21 1.04
N CYS A 154 -19.67 3.95 1.58
CA CYS A 154 -19.89 4.02 3.03
C CYS A 154 -19.66 2.69 3.77
N GLN A 155 -19.46 1.57 3.04
CA GLN A 155 -19.28 0.24 3.62
C GLN A 155 -20.42 -0.14 4.58
N ARG A 156 -21.66 0.16 4.21
CA ARG A 156 -22.87 -0.27 4.93
C ARG A 156 -23.71 -1.17 4.03
N GLU A 157 -24.55 -1.99 4.64
CA GLU A 157 -25.48 -2.86 3.92
C GLU A 157 -26.28 -2.06 2.89
N TRP A 158 -26.50 -2.68 1.73
CA TRP A 158 -27.27 -2.07 0.66
C TRP A 158 -28.76 -2.25 0.96
N LYS A 159 -29.43 -1.14 1.28
CA LYS A 159 -30.82 -1.17 1.76
C LYS A 159 -31.87 -1.56 0.71
N VAL A 160 -31.55 -1.46 -0.59
CA VAL A 160 -32.57 -1.50 -1.66
C VAL A 160 -32.45 -2.73 -2.54
N SER A 161 -33.57 -3.39 -2.80
CA SER A 161 -33.73 -4.38 -3.86
C SER A 161 -33.98 -3.66 -5.20
N GLY A 162 -32.93 -3.19 -5.90
CA GLY A 162 -33.09 -2.51 -7.19
C GLY A 162 -31.78 -2.11 -7.88
N PRO A 163 -31.79 -1.86 -9.21
CA PRO A 163 -30.60 -1.84 -10.08
C PRO A 163 -29.80 -0.53 -10.04
N ARG A 164 -29.99 0.31 -9.00
CA ARG A 164 -29.22 1.55 -8.89
C ARG A 164 -27.80 1.20 -8.48
N SER A 165 -26.84 1.55 -9.32
CA SER A 165 -25.42 1.28 -9.13
C SER A 165 -24.64 2.53 -8.74
N ASP A 166 -25.21 3.73 -8.92
CA ASP A 166 -24.52 5.02 -8.82
C ASP A 166 -24.60 5.67 -7.42
N HIS A 167 -25.59 5.31 -6.60
CA HIS A 167 -25.75 5.81 -5.22
C HIS A 167 -26.47 4.79 -4.32
N CYS A 168 -26.27 4.91 -3.00
CA CYS A 168 -26.97 4.10 -2.01
C CYS A 168 -27.89 4.97 -1.13
N GLU A 169 -28.90 4.35 -0.50
CA GLU A 169 -29.86 5.03 0.37
C GLU A 169 -29.41 5.08 1.85
N ASN A 170 -28.10 5.00 2.09
CA ASN A 170 -27.57 5.16 3.43
C ASN A 170 -27.37 6.64 3.75
N ASP A 171 -27.99 7.13 4.83
CA ASP A 171 -27.90 8.51 5.25
C ASP A 171 -26.45 8.95 5.47
N GLY A 172 -26.10 10.10 4.89
CA GLY A 172 -24.73 10.64 4.93
C GLY A 172 -23.71 9.82 4.15
N CYS A 173 -24.12 8.99 3.17
CA CYS A 173 -23.17 8.34 2.27
C CYS A 173 -22.46 9.40 1.42
N ILE A 174 -21.14 9.50 1.58
CA ILE A 174 -20.28 10.39 0.80
C ILE A 174 -19.10 9.62 0.22
N ASN A 175 -18.61 10.05 -0.93
CA ASN A 175 -17.33 9.58 -1.45
C ASN A 175 -16.20 10.20 -0.62
N LYS A 176 -15.58 9.39 0.25
CA LYS A 176 -14.48 9.82 1.13
C LYS A 176 -13.27 10.35 0.38
N ASP A 177 -12.94 9.76 -0.77
CA ASP A 177 -11.82 10.21 -1.60
C ASP A 177 -12.11 11.59 -2.17
N LEU A 178 -13.35 11.82 -2.62
CA LEU A 178 -13.78 13.13 -3.10
C LEU A 178 -13.81 14.17 -1.98
N GLN A 179 -14.30 13.81 -0.80
CA GLN A 179 -14.27 14.68 0.38
C GLN A 179 -12.84 15.06 0.76
N LEU A 180 -11.90 14.13 0.66
CA LEU A 180 -10.49 14.38 0.93
C LEU A 180 -9.90 15.36 -0.11
N LEU A 181 -10.18 15.17 -1.41
CA LEU A 181 -9.76 16.13 -2.45
C LEU A 181 -10.32 17.54 -2.22
N GLN A 182 -11.52 17.65 -1.65
CA GLN A 182 -12.17 18.92 -1.36
C GLN A 182 -11.65 19.61 -0.09
N THR A 183 -11.32 18.85 0.95
CA THR A 183 -11.00 19.39 2.28
C THR A 183 -9.51 19.35 2.65
N CYS A 184 -8.69 18.58 1.94
CA CYS A 184 -7.27 18.43 2.28
C CYS A 184 -6.52 19.76 2.21
N LYS A 185 -5.70 20.03 3.24
CA LYS A 185 -4.80 21.19 3.31
C LYS A 185 -3.60 21.03 2.38
N THR A 186 -3.12 19.80 2.21
CA THR A 186 -2.07 19.44 1.26
C THR A 186 -2.63 19.43 -0.15
N ILE A 187 -1.82 19.81 -1.14
CA ILE A 187 -2.24 19.81 -2.55
C ILE A 187 -2.27 18.36 -3.04
N MET A 188 -3.42 17.71 -2.97
CA MET A 188 -3.71 16.42 -3.58
C MET A 188 -4.60 16.58 -4.81
N ARG A 189 -4.38 15.74 -5.82
CA ARG A 189 -5.20 15.71 -7.05
C ARG A 189 -5.53 14.27 -7.40
N ALA A 190 -6.72 14.02 -7.94
CA ALA A 190 -7.02 12.74 -8.58
C ALA A 190 -6.59 12.75 -10.05
N CYS A 191 -6.02 11.64 -10.51
CA CYS A 191 -5.66 11.43 -11.90
C CYS A 191 -6.89 11.64 -12.81
N PRO A 192 -6.81 12.45 -13.88
CA PRO A 192 -7.95 12.75 -14.76
C PRO A 192 -8.42 11.53 -15.58
N LYS A 193 -7.61 10.46 -15.65
CA LYS A 193 -7.95 9.24 -16.38
C LYS A 193 -8.51 8.12 -15.52
N CYS A 194 -7.91 7.87 -14.36
CA CYS A 194 -8.23 6.69 -13.53
C CYS A 194 -8.72 7.03 -12.12
N GLY A 195 -8.73 8.31 -11.74
CA GLY A 195 -9.26 8.76 -10.46
C GLY A 195 -8.36 8.52 -9.26
N LEU A 196 -7.21 7.84 -9.42
CA LEU A 196 -6.26 7.63 -8.33
C LEU A 196 -5.78 8.98 -7.77
N SER A 197 -5.93 9.17 -6.46
CA SER A 197 -5.35 10.28 -5.72
C SER A 197 -3.83 10.21 -5.77
N VAL A 198 -3.21 11.32 -6.13
CA VAL A 198 -1.76 11.47 -6.24
C VAL A 198 -1.30 12.77 -5.60
N GLU A 199 -0.10 12.72 -5.05
CA GLU A 199 0.63 13.86 -4.52
C GLU A 199 1.76 14.24 -5.48
N HIS A 200 2.12 15.52 -5.47
CA HIS A 200 3.26 16.00 -6.25
C HIS A 200 4.54 15.84 -5.44
N SER A 201 5.61 15.34 -6.06
CA SER A 201 6.92 15.18 -5.41
C SER A 201 7.64 16.50 -5.07
N SER A 202 6.98 17.65 -5.30
CA SER A 202 7.56 19.00 -5.21
C SER A 202 8.83 19.23 -6.05
N GLN A 203 9.14 18.33 -7.00
CA GLN A 203 10.20 18.53 -7.97
C GLN A 203 9.78 19.60 -9.00
N TYR A 204 10.73 20.32 -9.61
CA TYR A 204 10.45 21.49 -10.47
C TYR A 204 9.50 21.25 -11.66
N CYS A 205 9.28 20.00 -12.09
CA CYS A 205 8.40 19.67 -13.20
C CYS A 205 6.94 19.64 -12.75
N LYS A 206 6.05 20.38 -13.42
CA LYS A 206 4.60 20.38 -13.12
C LYS A 206 3.84 19.15 -13.60
N ASN A 207 4.49 18.26 -14.34
CA ASN A 207 3.90 17.05 -14.90
C ASN A 207 4.29 15.84 -14.06
N ILE A 208 3.32 14.99 -13.77
CA ILE A 208 3.53 13.75 -13.02
C ILE A 208 3.00 12.56 -13.81
N THR A 209 3.55 11.39 -13.53
CA THR A 209 3.09 10.11 -14.06
C THR A 209 2.17 9.45 -13.03
N CYS A 210 0.94 9.11 -13.43
CA CYS A 210 0.05 8.35 -12.55
C CYS A 210 0.63 6.94 -12.30
N PRO A 211 0.84 6.49 -11.05
CA PRO A 211 1.43 5.18 -10.79
C PRO A 211 0.51 4.02 -11.19
N ARG A 212 -0.82 4.23 -11.22
CA ARG A 212 -1.80 3.19 -11.60
C ARG A 212 -1.99 3.03 -13.11
N CYS A 213 -2.11 4.13 -13.85
CA CYS A 213 -2.45 4.06 -15.29
C CYS A 213 -1.36 4.60 -16.22
N HIS A 214 -0.21 4.97 -15.65
CA HIS A 214 1.00 5.47 -16.31
C HIS A 214 0.80 6.67 -17.24
N ILE A 215 -0.37 7.32 -17.21
CA ILE A 215 -0.58 8.53 -18.00
C ILE A 215 0.12 9.72 -17.33
N GLU A 216 0.78 10.52 -18.16
CA GLU A 216 1.36 11.78 -17.72
C GLU A 216 0.35 12.93 -17.84
N PHE A 217 0.19 13.70 -16.77
CA PHE A 217 -0.69 14.85 -16.75
C PHE A 217 -0.10 15.99 -15.93
N CYS A 218 -0.60 17.21 -16.14
CA CYS A 218 -0.18 18.38 -15.39
C CYS A 218 -0.89 18.42 -14.04
N PHE A 219 -0.13 18.47 -12.95
CA PHE A 219 -0.70 18.56 -11.59
C PHE A 219 -1.41 19.88 -11.31
N VAL A 220 -1.00 20.94 -12.02
CA VAL A 220 -1.56 22.29 -11.86
C VAL A 220 -2.92 22.40 -12.54
N CYS A 221 -3.02 22.06 -13.82
CA CYS A 221 -4.23 22.28 -14.62
C CYS A 221 -5.05 21.01 -14.92
N LEU A 222 -4.57 19.83 -14.50
CA LEU A 222 -5.19 18.51 -14.70
C LEU A 222 -5.38 18.05 -16.16
N LYS A 223 -4.85 18.80 -17.12
CA LYS A 223 -4.79 18.39 -18.53
C LYS A 223 -3.71 17.34 -18.74
N LEU A 224 -3.88 16.49 -19.75
CA LEU A 224 -2.85 15.55 -20.18
C LEU A 224 -1.57 16.31 -20.57
N LYS A 225 -0.39 15.72 -20.33
CA LYS A 225 0.90 16.37 -20.62
C LYS A 225 0.98 16.83 -22.07
N LEU A 226 0.52 16.01 -23.01
CA LEU A 226 0.48 16.33 -24.44
C LEU A 226 -0.38 17.56 -24.76
N GLU A 227 -1.45 17.81 -24.00
CA GLU A 227 -2.32 18.97 -24.18
C GLU A 227 -1.77 20.21 -23.48
N CYS A 228 -1.31 20.07 -22.24
CA CYS A 228 -0.72 21.16 -21.47
C CYS A 228 0.54 21.71 -22.14
N ASN A 229 1.37 20.84 -22.71
CA ASN A 229 2.65 21.24 -23.30
C ASN A 229 2.49 21.99 -24.62
N LYS A 230 1.30 21.98 -25.23
CA LYS A 230 0.98 22.84 -26.39
C LYS A 230 1.00 24.32 -26.03
N THR A 231 0.71 24.66 -24.77
CA THR A 231 0.57 26.06 -24.32
C THR A 231 1.54 26.46 -23.23
N SER A 232 2.22 25.51 -22.56
CA SER A 232 3.19 25.83 -21.52
C SER A 232 4.17 24.69 -21.24
N SER A 233 5.46 24.99 -21.22
CA SER A 233 6.52 24.01 -20.96
C SER A 233 6.46 23.41 -19.54
N PRO A 234 7.08 22.24 -19.30
CA PRO A 234 7.02 21.54 -17.99
C PRO A 234 7.47 22.36 -16.77
N TYR A 235 8.31 23.37 -16.99
CA TYR A 235 8.89 24.23 -15.94
C TYR A 235 8.25 25.61 -15.84
N LYS A 236 7.19 25.88 -16.63
CA LYS A 236 6.46 27.14 -16.62
C LYS A 236 5.05 26.96 -16.07
N ILE A 237 4.55 27.99 -15.38
CA ILE A 237 3.18 28.03 -14.89
C ILE A 237 2.19 27.88 -16.06
N CYS A 238 1.07 27.21 -15.80
CA CYS A 238 0.01 27.06 -16.80
C CYS A 238 -0.71 28.39 -17.03
N PRO A 239 -0.87 28.87 -18.27
CA PRO A 239 -1.61 30.09 -18.59
C PRO A 239 -3.05 30.08 -18.08
N SER A 240 -3.67 28.89 -18.01
CA SER A 240 -5.00 28.68 -17.43
C SER A 240 -5.05 28.78 -15.90
N GLY A 241 -3.91 28.98 -15.24
CA GLY A 241 -3.80 28.94 -13.79
C GLY A 241 -3.98 27.54 -13.20
N VAL A 242 -4.19 27.51 -11.88
CA VAL A 242 -4.43 26.31 -11.08
C VAL A 242 -5.86 25.83 -11.30
N ALA A 243 -6.07 24.55 -11.61
CA ALA A 243 -7.39 23.97 -11.75
C ALA A 243 -8.17 24.03 -10.42
N PRO A 244 -9.50 24.24 -10.45
CA PRO A 244 -10.35 24.13 -9.27
C PRO A 244 -10.20 22.78 -8.56
N ARG A 245 -10.63 22.71 -7.28
CA ARG A 245 -10.71 21.42 -6.58
C ARG A 245 -11.68 20.51 -7.32
N GLN A 246 -11.32 19.24 -7.45
CA GLN A 246 -12.12 18.26 -8.19
C GLN A 246 -13.44 18.00 -7.46
N THR A 247 -14.55 18.06 -8.19
CA THR A 247 -15.92 17.81 -7.70
C THR A 247 -16.44 16.42 -8.07
N SER A 248 -15.66 15.66 -8.84
CA SER A 248 -15.92 14.27 -9.19
C SER A 248 -14.60 13.51 -9.38
N ILE A 249 -14.67 12.18 -9.28
CA ILE A 249 -13.55 11.28 -9.54
C ILE A 249 -13.90 10.48 -10.80
N PRO A 250 -13.05 10.49 -11.85
CA PRO A 250 -13.32 9.74 -13.07
C PRO A 250 -13.30 8.24 -12.80
N VAL A 251 -14.23 7.52 -13.42
CA VAL A 251 -14.27 6.05 -13.37
C VAL A 251 -13.18 5.50 -14.30
N TRP A 252 -12.30 4.66 -13.76
CA TRP A 252 -11.24 4.07 -14.55
C TRP A 252 -11.80 3.01 -15.51
N GLN A 253 -11.63 3.25 -16.82
CA GLN A 253 -11.91 2.25 -17.84
C GLN A 253 -10.63 1.43 -18.06
N ARG A 254 -10.55 0.23 -17.48
CA ARG A 254 -9.47 -0.73 -17.73
C ARG A 254 -9.57 -1.14 -19.22
N LYS A 255 -8.49 -0.93 -19.98
CA LYS A 255 -8.38 -1.44 -21.36
C LYS A 255 -7.79 -2.82 -21.32
#